data_AF-A0A1V5Y0F6-F1
#
_entry.id   AF-A0A1V5Y0F6-F1
#
_cell.length_a   1.000
_cell.length_b   1.000
_cell.length_c   1.000
_cell.angle_alpha   90.00
_cell.angle_beta   90.00
_cell.angle_gamma   90.00
#
_symmetry.space_group_name_H-M   'P 1'
#
loop_
_entity.id
_entity.type
_entity.pdbx_description
1 polymer ?
#
loop_
_entity_poly.entity_id
_entity_poly.type
_entity_poly.pdbx_seq_one_letter_code
_entity_poly.pdbx_strand_id
1 'polypeptide(L)'
;MSFLPNNIKTYEEYRDALSALICGRGAQEAASTLISKPPISERLIQSIWAEKHLKSDAMQTLSGKPTEILNTGRWNEESGPDFIAGEIRIGNQILKGDIEIHIRASDWLRHKHESNYEYNRCILHAFLTHDDGEKFDTLFNGVTIERLCLEPYLEPDLETLRQIYSADDYNYREDAGVGKCSNVIRKLAPEFLHKFLDLAGDRRMEEKAERLRQQLAGESYDQVFYQALMTSMGYKGTKTLFFLLSKRTPIAELLDYSQGKSDEERILIFQSILLHVANLIPVSEESRVPPDDETLAYLNSLNRWWAEFSGYFSDRILPATKRWFTHVRPVNFPTRRIAGISRLMGLLSRKEKIFDGILTLFRNAAAQKLDNAGMRRFTKEMENLLRVASDPFWSYRYNFTSARTEKPLTLIGADRARSILYNAVLPMALVKSRMDADKPLEEILWRCIRDYPTLSENVITKFMRRRLFGDDETARPFLFNERRHQALFKIFHDCCNSNETTCDECYFYRQCGEQI
;
A
#
# COMPACT_ATOMS: atom_id res chain seq x y z
N MET A 1 -11.77 -24.22 28.80
CA MET A 1 -10.33 -24.47 29.00
C MET A 1 -9.66 -23.14 29.30
N SER A 2 -9.59 -22.75 30.58
CA SER A 2 -9.00 -21.49 31.04
C SER A 2 -7.56 -21.72 31.47
N PHE A 3 -6.61 -21.65 30.54
CA PHE A 3 -5.20 -21.53 30.87
C PHE A 3 -4.57 -20.55 29.89
N LEU A 4 -4.79 -19.27 30.15
CA LEU A 4 -3.89 -18.22 29.68
C LEU A 4 -2.68 -18.26 30.62
N PRO A 5 -1.47 -18.59 30.15
CA PRO A 5 -0.27 -18.47 30.98
C PRO A 5 -0.12 -17.00 31.41
N ASN A 6 0.05 -16.75 32.70
CA ASN A 6 0.18 -15.40 33.28
C ASN A 6 1.41 -14.59 32.79
N ASN A 7 2.21 -15.13 31.85
CA ASN A 7 3.47 -14.56 31.37
C ASN A 7 3.47 -14.11 29.91
N ILE A 8 2.38 -14.26 29.15
CA ILE A 8 2.30 -13.81 27.75
C ILE A 8 2.12 -12.29 27.69
N LYS A 9 3.04 -11.57 27.04
CA LYS A 9 3.04 -10.09 26.98
C LYS A 9 3.04 -9.52 25.56
N THR A 10 3.51 -10.29 24.57
CA THR A 10 3.74 -9.82 23.20
C THR A 10 2.77 -10.45 22.20
N TYR A 11 2.62 -9.84 21.03
CA TYR A 11 1.81 -10.40 19.95
C TYR A 11 2.33 -11.78 19.53
N GLU A 12 3.65 -11.92 19.39
CA GLU A 12 4.31 -13.14 18.96
C GLU A 12 4.03 -14.30 19.93
N GLU A 13 4.12 -14.07 21.25
CA GLU A 13 3.79 -15.10 22.24
C GLU A 13 2.30 -15.50 22.19
N TYR A 14 1.38 -14.55 21.98
CA TYR A 14 -0.04 -14.88 21.79
C TYR A 14 -0.29 -15.64 20.48
N ARG A 15 0.40 -15.28 19.40
CA ARG A 15 0.32 -15.95 18.09
C ARG A 15 0.82 -17.39 18.19
N ASP A 16 1.92 -17.61 18.90
CA ASP A 16 2.53 -18.92 19.10
C ASP A 16 1.65 -19.78 20.02
N ALA A 17 1.10 -19.22 21.09
CA ALA A 17 0.12 -19.90 21.93
C ALA A 17 -1.13 -20.30 21.15
N LEU A 18 -1.63 -19.43 20.26
CA LEU A 18 -2.76 -19.76 19.38
C LEU A 18 -2.40 -20.87 18.38
N SER A 19 -1.19 -20.85 17.81
CA SER A 19 -0.70 -21.93 16.95
C SER A 19 -0.63 -23.26 17.71
N ALA A 20 -0.07 -23.28 18.93
CA ALA A 20 -0.01 -24.47 19.76
C ALA A 20 -1.42 -25.04 20.05
N LEU A 21 -2.39 -24.19 20.40
CA LEU A 21 -3.78 -24.58 20.59
C LEU A 21 -4.41 -25.18 19.32
N ILE A 22 -4.11 -24.59 18.16
CA ILE A 22 -4.59 -25.07 16.86
C ILE A 22 -4.00 -26.44 16.51
N CYS A 23 -2.73 -26.69 16.84
CA CYS A 23 -2.07 -27.98 16.65
C CYS A 23 -2.41 -29.02 17.73
N GLY A 24 -3.30 -28.72 18.67
CA GLY A 24 -3.63 -29.63 19.78
C GLY A 24 -2.51 -29.84 20.79
N ARG A 25 -1.50 -28.96 20.82
CA ARG A 25 -0.40 -28.98 21.79
C ARG A 25 -0.74 -28.16 23.03
N GLY A 26 -0.20 -28.55 24.18
CA GLY A 26 -0.29 -27.76 25.41
C GLY A 26 0.41 -26.40 25.21
N ALA A 27 -0.17 -25.32 25.75
CA ALA A 27 0.31 -23.94 25.57
C ALA A 27 1.71 -23.62 26.16
N GLN A 28 2.44 -24.63 26.66
CA GLN A 28 3.77 -24.50 27.28
C GLN A 28 4.94 -24.83 26.35
N GLU A 29 4.71 -25.37 25.15
CA GLU A 29 5.77 -25.66 24.17
C GLU A 29 5.67 -24.72 22.97
N ALA A 30 6.19 -23.50 23.10
CA ALA A 30 6.53 -22.66 21.95
C ALA A 30 7.55 -21.60 22.36
N ALA A 31 8.82 -21.80 22.00
CA ALA A 31 9.81 -20.73 22.00
C ALA A 31 10.88 -21.02 20.95
N SER A 32 10.80 -20.33 19.82
CA SER A 32 11.89 -19.61 19.16
C SER A 32 11.52 -19.39 17.69
N THR A 33 11.41 -18.13 17.28
CA THR A 33 11.74 -17.80 15.90
C THR A 33 12.24 -16.36 15.82
N LEU A 34 13.43 -16.22 15.24
CA LEU A 34 14.11 -14.97 14.95
C LEU A 34 13.22 -14.06 14.11
N ILE A 35 13.16 -12.78 14.48
CA ILE A 35 12.59 -11.71 13.66
C ILE A 35 13.51 -11.55 12.45
N SER A 36 13.20 -12.25 11.36
CA SER A 36 13.78 -11.97 10.04
C SER A 36 12.89 -10.96 9.32
N LYS A 37 13.48 -10.16 8.41
CA LYS A 37 12.72 -9.31 7.49
C LYS A 37 11.57 -10.14 6.88
N PRO A 38 10.35 -9.58 6.71
CA PRO A 38 9.26 -10.33 6.10
C PRO A 38 9.75 -10.90 4.76
N PRO A 39 9.58 -12.20 4.52
CA PRO A 39 9.99 -12.83 3.27
C PRO A 39 9.24 -12.16 2.11
N ILE A 40 9.89 -12.09 0.96
CA ILE A 40 9.24 -11.64 -0.27
C ILE A 40 8.07 -12.61 -0.53
N SER A 41 6.86 -12.11 -0.72
CA SER A 41 5.70 -12.93 -1.07
C SER A 41 5.53 -13.00 -2.59
N GLU A 42 5.14 -14.15 -3.15
CA GLU A 42 4.80 -14.30 -4.58
C GLU A 42 3.82 -13.24 -5.05
N ARG A 43 2.89 -12.89 -4.17
CA ARG A 43 1.91 -11.84 -4.39
C ARG A 43 2.46 -10.44 -4.66
N LEU A 44 3.62 -10.12 -4.10
CA LEU A 44 4.35 -8.90 -4.45
C LEU A 44 4.78 -8.98 -5.92
N ILE A 45 5.29 -10.13 -6.35
CA ILE A 45 5.78 -10.38 -7.71
C ILE A 45 4.62 -10.37 -8.71
N GLN A 46 3.50 -10.99 -8.36
CA GLN A 46 2.27 -10.92 -9.14
C GLN A 46 1.76 -9.48 -9.26
N SER A 47 1.87 -8.66 -8.20
CA SER A 47 1.50 -7.24 -8.26
C SER A 47 2.45 -6.43 -9.14
N ILE A 48 3.75 -6.70 -9.04
CA ILE A 48 4.78 -6.12 -9.92
C ILE A 48 4.45 -6.41 -11.39
N TRP A 49 4.10 -7.67 -11.70
CA TRP A 49 3.68 -8.08 -13.03
C TRP A 49 2.40 -7.38 -13.48
N ALA A 50 1.34 -7.45 -12.68
CA ALA A 50 0.04 -6.87 -12.98
C ALA A 50 0.11 -5.35 -13.23
N GLU A 51 0.95 -4.65 -12.47
CA GLU A 51 1.14 -3.21 -12.60
C GLU A 51 2.25 -2.81 -13.58
N LYS A 52 2.91 -3.79 -14.21
CA LYS A 52 4.03 -3.58 -15.14
C LYS A 52 5.14 -2.71 -14.54
N HIS A 53 5.57 -2.99 -13.31
CA HIS A 53 6.76 -2.38 -12.69
C HIS A 53 8.05 -3.01 -13.24
N LEU A 54 8.15 -3.01 -14.56
CA LEU A 54 9.21 -3.67 -15.32
C LEU A 54 9.71 -2.71 -16.39
N LYS A 55 11.02 -2.62 -16.55
CA LYS A 55 11.68 -2.01 -17.70
C LYS A 55 11.37 -2.88 -18.91
N SER A 56 10.41 -2.45 -19.72
CA SER A 56 10.03 -3.20 -20.93
C SER A 56 11.14 -3.27 -21.96
N ASP A 57 12.04 -2.29 -21.93
CA ASP A 57 13.03 -2.08 -22.96
C ASP A 57 14.21 -3.04 -22.69
N ALA A 58 14.30 -4.08 -23.53
CA ALA A 58 15.33 -5.13 -23.50
C ALA A 58 15.15 -6.30 -22.51
N MET A 59 13.92 -6.63 -22.09
CA MET A 59 13.69 -7.91 -21.40
C MET A 59 14.04 -9.10 -22.31
N GLN A 60 14.63 -10.14 -21.71
CA GLN A 60 14.96 -11.38 -22.40
C GLN A 60 14.65 -12.61 -21.53
N THR A 61 14.22 -13.71 -22.14
CA THR A 61 14.09 -15.01 -21.46
C THR A 61 15.45 -15.59 -21.09
N LEU A 62 15.48 -16.63 -20.25
CA LEU A 62 16.73 -17.34 -19.92
C LEU A 62 17.40 -18.03 -21.12
N SER A 63 16.67 -18.26 -22.21
CA SER A 63 17.23 -18.74 -23.46
C SER A 63 17.82 -17.62 -24.35
N GLY A 64 17.73 -16.35 -23.91
CA GLY A 64 18.26 -15.17 -24.61
C GLY A 64 17.31 -14.58 -25.64
N LYS A 65 16.04 -14.99 -25.68
CA LYS A 65 15.07 -14.45 -26.63
C LYS A 65 14.52 -13.10 -26.14
N PRO A 66 14.47 -12.06 -27.00
CA PRO A 66 13.81 -10.80 -26.66
C PRO A 66 12.35 -11.03 -26.26
N THR A 67 11.91 -10.36 -25.19
CA THR A 67 10.58 -10.55 -24.60
C THR A 67 9.89 -9.21 -24.41
N GLU A 68 8.61 -9.13 -24.79
CA GLU A 68 7.78 -7.94 -24.59
C GLU A 68 6.39 -8.33 -24.08
N ILE A 69 5.96 -7.69 -22.99
CA ILE A 69 4.65 -7.93 -22.35
C ILE A 69 3.60 -7.03 -23.00
N LEU A 70 2.93 -7.55 -24.03
CA LEU A 70 1.84 -6.86 -24.71
C LEU A 70 0.63 -6.73 -23.77
N ASN A 71 0.23 -7.86 -23.18
CA ASN A 71 -0.83 -7.94 -22.19
C ASN A 71 -0.40 -8.89 -21.05
N THR A 72 -0.45 -8.42 -19.81
CA THR A 72 -0.13 -9.23 -18.62
C THR A 72 -1.14 -10.35 -18.36
N GLY A 73 -2.29 -10.31 -19.02
CA GLY A 73 -3.43 -11.17 -18.72
C GLY A 73 -4.30 -10.58 -17.61
N ARG A 74 -5.46 -11.22 -17.39
CA ARG A 74 -6.30 -10.94 -16.23
C ARG A 74 -5.77 -11.77 -15.07
N TRP A 75 -5.45 -11.11 -13.96
CA TRP A 75 -5.08 -11.80 -12.73
C TRP A 75 -6.14 -12.85 -12.40
N ASN A 76 -5.72 -14.11 -12.37
CA ASN A 76 -6.53 -15.21 -11.94
C ASN A 76 -6.57 -15.17 -10.42
N GLU A 77 -7.76 -14.97 -9.87
CA GLU A 77 -7.91 -15.15 -8.45
C GLU A 77 -8.19 -16.61 -8.13
N GLU A 78 -8.66 -17.45 -9.07
CA GLU A 78 -9.07 -18.86 -8.89
C GLU A 78 -7.90 -19.85 -8.88
N SER A 79 -8.17 -21.17 -8.86
CA SER A 79 -7.13 -22.19 -9.05
C SER A 79 -6.56 -22.13 -10.48
N GLY A 80 -5.34 -22.66 -10.66
CA GLY A 80 -4.62 -22.65 -11.93
C GLY A 80 -3.62 -21.50 -12.03
N PRO A 81 -3.19 -21.14 -13.26
CA PRO A 81 -2.14 -20.15 -13.47
C PRO A 81 -2.50 -18.77 -12.93
N ASP A 82 -1.50 -18.01 -12.48
CA ASP A 82 -1.70 -16.68 -11.87
C ASP A 82 -2.36 -15.62 -12.76
N PHE A 83 -2.15 -15.68 -14.08
CA PHE A 83 -2.75 -14.74 -15.03
C PHE A 83 -3.32 -15.47 -16.23
N ILE A 84 -4.61 -15.24 -16.52
CA ILE A 84 -5.31 -15.85 -17.65
C ILE A 84 -5.30 -14.93 -18.87
N ALA A 85 -5.08 -15.53 -20.05
CA ALA A 85 -5.17 -14.85 -21.34
C ALA A 85 -4.24 -13.63 -21.47
N GLY A 86 -2.99 -13.79 -21.03
CA GLY A 86 -1.90 -12.91 -21.38
C GLY A 86 -1.48 -13.01 -22.85
N GLU A 87 -0.76 -11.99 -23.30
CA GLU A 87 -0.20 -11.90 -24.65
C GLU A 87 1.24 -11.42 -24.55
N ILE A 88 2.18 -12.28 -24.91
CA ILE A 88 3.62 -12.05 -24.77
C ILE A 88 4.28 -12.26 -26.12
N ARG A 89 5.15 -11.33 -26.52
CA ARG A 89 6.03 -11.52 -27.67
C ARG A 89 7.34 -12.13 -27.16
N ILE A 90 7.73 -13.30 -27.67
CA ILE A 90 9.01 -13.95 -27.38
C ILE A 90 9.73 -14.24 -28.70
N GLY A 91 10.90 -13.64 -28.89
CA GLY A 91 11.54 -13.57 -30.20
C GLY A 91 10.61 -12.94 -31.23
N ASN A 92 10.31 -13.68 -32.30
CA ASN A 92 9.43 -13.22 -33.38
C ASN A 92 7.98 -13.72 -33.26
N GLN A 93 7.64 -14.43 -32.17
CA GLN A 93 6.32 -15.04 -32.00
C GLN A 93 5.49 -14.27 -30.98
N ILE A 94 4.21 -14.08 -31.26
CA ILE A 94 3.23 -13.58 -30.30
C ILE A 94 2.48 -14.79 -29.75
N LEU A 95 2.63 -15.06 -28.46
CA LEU A 95 2.00 -16.15 -27.76
C LEU A 95 0.79 -15.62 -26.98
N LYS A 96 -0.30 -16.38 -26.98
CA LYS A 96 -1.52 -16.09 -26.22
C LYS A 96 -1.84 -17.27 -25.33
N GLY A 97 -1.94 -17.02 -24.04
CA GLY A 97 -2.15 -18.06 -23.05
C GLY A 97 -1.95 -17.52 -21.64
N ASP A 98 -1.73 -18.43 -20.71
CA ASP A 98 -1.70 -18.10 -19.30
C ASP A 98 -0.25 -17.88 -18.83
N ILE A 99 -0.05 -17.19 -17.71
CA ILE A 99 1.27 -16.88 -17.16
C ILE A 99 1.29 -17.29 -15.70
N GLU A 100 2.36 -17.96 -15.29
CA GLU A 100 2.60 -18.35 -13.90
C GLU A 100 3.73 -17.53 -13.28
N ILE A 101 3.60 -17.17 -12.00
CA ILE A 101 4.57 -16.33 -11.30
C ILE A 101 4.99 -16.91 -9.95
N HIS A 102 6.30 -17.14 -9.78
CA HIS A 102 6.85 -17.58 -8.49
C HIS A 102 7.95 -16.65 -7.94
N ILE A 103 8.37 -16.90 -6.71
CA ILE A 103 9.59 -16.27 -6.18
C ILE A 103 10.84 -16.92 -6.80
N ARG A 104 10.84 -18.25 -6.93
CA ARG A 104 11.99 -19.01 -7.43
C ARG A 104 11.66 -19.74 -8.72
N ALA A 105 12.67 -19.93 -9.57
CA ALA A 105 12.52 -20.73 -10.78
C ALA A 105 12.17 -22.20 -10.45
N SER A 106 12.75 -22.74 -9.38
CA SER A 106 12.51 -24.12 -8.94
C SER A 106 11.09 -24.38 -8.40
N ASP A 107 10.32 -23.34 -8.07
CA ASP A 107 8.98 -23.50 -7.48
C ASP A 107 7.97 -24.13 -8.47
N TRP A 108 8.21 -24.04 -9.79
CA TRP A 108 7.40 -24.75 -10.80
C TRP A 108 7.33 -26.26 -10.53
N LEU A 109 8.49 -26.89 -10.36
CA LEU A 109 8.62 -28.33 -10.07
C LEU A 109 8.16 -28.65 -8.65
N ARG A 110 8.44 -27.76 -7.70
CA ARG A 110 8.05 -27.92 -6.30
C ARG A 110 6.52 -27.97 -6.14
N HIS A 111 5.80 -27.15 -6.91
CA HIS A 111 4.35 -27.14 -6.95
C HIS A 111 3.74 -28.20 -7.89
N LYS A 112 4.59 -28.96 -8.58
CA LYS A 112 4.22 -30.05 -9.49
C LYS A 112 3.37 -29.58 -10.67
N HIS A 113 3.61 -28.36 -11.15
CA HIS A 113 2.85 -27.78 -12.27
C HIS A 113 3.10 -28.52 -13.58
N GLU A 114 4.27 -29.15 -13.74
CA GLU A 114 4.57 -30.04 -14.87
C GLU A 114 3.65 -31.27 -14.91
N SER A 115 3.07 -31.64 -13.77
CA SER A 115 2.17 -32.77 -13.61
C SER A 115 0.70 -32.37 -13.56
N ASN A 116 0.37 -31.08 -13.78
CA ASN A 116 -0.98 -30.54 -13.65
C ASN A 116 -1.54 -30.04 -15.01
N TYR A 117 -2.66 -30.61 -15.44
CA TYR A 117 -3.29 -30.28 -16.73
C TYR A 117 -3.79 -28.83 -16.80
N GLU A 118 -4.09 -28.18 -15.68
CA GLU A 118 -4.61 -26.80 -15.63
C GLU A 118 -3.58 -25.78 -16.14
N TYR A 119 -2.29 -26.14 -16.13
CA TYR A 119 -1.18 -25.30 -16.56
C TYR A 119 -0.80 -25.50 -18.03
N ASN A 120 -1.49 -26.38 -18.78
CA ASN A 120 -1.20 -26.65 -20.20
C ASN A 120 -1.36 -25.45 -21.13
N ARG A 121 -2.03 -24.40 -20.65
CA ARG A 121 -2.22 -23.14 -21.38
C ARG A 121 -1.15 -22.10 -21.05
N CYS A 122 -0.24 -22.38 -20.11
CA CYS A 122 0.85 -21.48 -19.79
C CYS A 122 1.75 -21.25 -21.00
N ILE A 123 2.11 -19.99 -21.24
CA ILE A 123 3.02 -19.58 -22.31
C ILE A 123 4.35 -19.03 -21.77
N LEU A 124 4.40 -18.75 -20.46
CA LEU A 124 5.55 -18.17 -19.79
C LEU A 124 5.51 -18.53 -18.30
N HIS A 125 6.66 -18.91 -17.76
CA HIS A 125 6.89 -18.93 -16.32
C HIS A 125 7.81 -17.75 -15.98
N ALA A 126 7.31 -16.79 -15.20
CA ALA A 126 8.08 -15.66 -14.71
C ALA A 126 8.40 -15.85 -13.23
N PHE A 127 9.57 -15.43 -12.78
CA PHE A 127 9.95 -15.55 -11.37
C PHE A 127 10.91 -14.45 -10.94
N LEU A 128 10.99 -14.19 -9.63
CA LEU A 128 11.91 -13.19 -9.13
C LEU A 128 13.38 -13.65 -9.21
N THR A 129 13.69 -14.82 -8.66
CA THR A 129 15.07 -15.31 -8.48
C THR A 129 15.32 -16.60 -9.25
N HIS A 130 16.46 -16.66 -9.92
CA HIS A 130 16.90 -17.84 -10.65
C HIS A 130 17.80 -18.71 -9.76
N ASP A 131 17.29 -19.85 -9.31
CA ASP A 131 17.93 -20.73 -8.31
C ASP A 131 18.25 -22.14 -8.83
N ASP A 132 18.02 -22.40 -10.12
CA ASP A 132 18.41 -23.62 -10.81
C ASP A 132 19.17 -23.31 -12.12
N GLY A 133 19.45 -24.33 -12.95
CA GLY A 133 20.15 -24.19 -14.23
C GLY A 133 19.26 -24.29 -15.46
N GLU A 134 17.94 -24.39 -15.27
CA GLU A 134 17.00 -24.74 -16.33
C GLU A 134 16.48 -23.50 -17.07
N LYS A 135 16.42 -23.58 -18.39
CA LYS A 135 16.00 -22.45 -19.26
C LYS A 135 14.51 -22.49 -19.63
N PHE A 136 13.87 -23.64 -19.43
CA PHE A 136 12.51 -23.92 -19.87
C PHE A 136 11.79 -24.74 -18.80
N ASP A 137 10.47 -24.62 -18.75
CA ASP A 137 9.60 -25.56 -18.05
C ASP A 137 8.91 -26.47 -19.05
N THR A 138 8.57 -27.69 -18.61
CA THR A 138 7.78 -28.63 -19.40
C THR A 138 6.37 -28.70 -18.81
N LEU A 139 5.37 -28.51 -19.66
CA LEU A 139 3.95 -28.64 -19.30
C LEU A 139 3.53 -30.12 -19.30
N PHE A 140 2.38 -30.42 -18.70
CA PHE A 140 1.81 -31.77 -18.68
C PHE A 140 1.63 -32.39 -20.07
N ASN A 141 1.29 -31.56 -21.07
CA ASN A 141 1.14 -31.99 -22.47
C ASN A 141 2.49 -32.16 -23.23
N GLY A 142 3.62 -32.00 -22.55
CA GLY A 142 4.97 -32.12 -23.12
C GLY A 142 5.47 -30.89 -23.87
N VAL A 143 4.68 -29.81 -23.94
CA VAL A 143 5.13 -28.53 -24.52
C VAL A 143 6.11 -27.85 -23.56
N THR A 144 7.18 -27.28 -24.11
CA THR A 144 8.15 -26.49 -23.34
C THR A 144 7.80 -25.00 -23.39
N ILE A 145 7.83 -24.32 -22.25
CA ILE A 145 7.62 -22.87 -22.14
C ILE A 145 8.90 -22.17 -21.68
N GLU A 146 9.02 -20.90 -22.01
CA GLU A 146 10.18 -20.07 -21.66
C GLU A 146 10.10 -19.59 -20.22
N ARG A 147 11.29 -19.34 -19.64
CA ARG A 147 11.46 -18.77 -18.31
C ARG A 147 11.92 -17.31 -18.38
N LEU A 148 11.35 -16.45 -17.54
CA LEU A 148 11.72 -15.04 -17.42
C LEU A 148 12.07 -14.67 -15.97
N CYS A 149 13.33 -14.33 -15.72
CA CYS A 149 13.77 -13.76 -14.44
C CYS A 149 13.44 -12.26 -14.38
N LEU A 150 12.64 -11.84 -13.41
CA LEU A 150 12.11 -10.48 -13.29
C LEU A 150 13.05 -9.52 -12.57
N GLU A 151 13.87 -10.01 -11.62
CA GLU A 151 14.73 -9.17 -10.76
C GLU A 151 15.57 -8.13 -11.53
N PRO A 152 16.25 -8.47 -12.64
CA PRO A 152 17.05 -7.50 -13.39
C PRO A 152 16.25 -6.37 -14.04
N TYR A 153 14.94 -6.58 -14.23
CA TYR A 153 14.08 -5.68 -14.99
C TYR A 153 13.13 -4.88 -14.10
N LEU A 154 13.21 -4.98 -12.77
CA LEU A 154 12.33 -4.23 -11.88
C LEU A 154 12.53 -2.71 -12.03
N GLU A 155 11.43 -1.98 -12.16
CA GLU A 155 11.43 -0.52 -12.11
C GLU A 155 10.19 0.04 -11.38
N PRO A 156 10.38 0.69 -10.22
CA PRO A 156 11.64 0.86 -9.48
C PRO A 156 12.20 -0.47 -8.94
N ASP A 157 13.40 -0.46 -8.36
CA ASP A 157 14.05 -1.66 -7.80
C ASP A 157 13.21 -2.32 -6.68
N LEU A 158 13.51 -3.59 -6.37
CA LEU A 158 12.75 -4.38 -5.40
C LEU A 158 12.67 -3.73 -4.01
N GLU A 159 13.75 -3.10 -3.53
CA GLU A 159 13.76 -2.49 -2.20
C GLU A 159 12.82 -1.27 -2.17
N THR A 160 12.85 -0.44 -3.22
CA THR A 160 11.88 0.63 -3.40
C THR A 160 10.44 0.10 -3.47
N LEU A 161 10.19 -0.97 -4.23
CA LEU A 161 8.86 -1.59 -4.32
C LEU A 161 8.39 -2.12 -2.95
N ARG A 162 9.29 -2.71 -2.14
CA ARG A 162 8.99 -3.17 -0.77
C ARG A 162 8.67 -2.02 0.20
N GLN A 163 9.21 -0.84 -0.02
CA GLN A 163 8.89 0.35 0.78
C GLN A 163 7.49 0.89 0.45
N ILE A 164 7.06 0.73 -0.81
CA ILE A 164 5.78 1.25 -1.29
C ILE A 164 4.63 0.28 -1.02
N TYR A 165 4.81 -1.00 -1.37
CA TYR A 165 3.77 -2.01 -1.25
C TYR A 165 3.62 -2.44 0.20
N SER A 166 2.47 -2.11 0.78
CA SER A 166 1.96 -2.87 1.92
C SER A 166 1.30 -4.14 1.40
N ALA A 167 1.32 -5.23 2.17
CA ALA A 167 0.49 -6.40 1.88
C ALA A 167 -0.99 -6.00 1.66
N ASP A 168 -1.41 -4.89 2.25
CA ASP A 168 -2.75 -4.30 2.15
C ASP A 168 -3.17 -3.86 0.73
N ASP A 169 -2.22 -3.78 -0.21
CA ASP A 169 -2.41 -3.20 -1.55
C ASP A 169 -2.66 -4.24 -2.67
N TYR A 170 -2.51 -5.54 -2.39
CA TYR A 170 -2.69 -6.60 -3.38
C TYR A 170 -4.17 -6.94 -3.65
N ASN A 171 -4.49 -7.62 -4.76
CA ASN A 171 -5.87 -7.96 -5.18
C ASN A 171 -6.36 -9.28 -4.58
N TYR A 172 -6.90 -9.24 -3.36
CA TYR A 172 -7.39 -10.43 -2.63
C TYR A 172 -8.79 -10.85 -3.07
N ARG A 173 -9.09 -12.15 -2.95
CA ARG A 173 -10.46 -12.64 -3.14
C ARG A 173 -11.39 -11.98 -2.12
N GLU A 174 -12.59 -11.59 -2.54
CA GLU A 174 -13.65 -11.23 -1.59
C GLU A 174 -14.29 -12.46 -0.92
N ASP A 175 -14.25 -13.63 -1.55
CA ASP A 175 -14.80 -14.88 -1.00
C ASP A 175 -13.71 -15.87 -0.57
N ALA A 176 -13.53 -15.98 0.75
CA ALA A 176 -12.43 -16.69 1.40
C ALA A 176 -12.83 -18.07 1.97
N GLY A 177 -14.12 -18.37 1.97
CA GLY A 177 -14.66 -19.38 2.89
C GLY A 177 -14.28 -19.13 4.37
N VAL A 178 -14.59 -20.10 5.23
CA VAL A 178 -14.20 -20.08 6.64
C VAL A 178 -12.84 -20.75 6.79
N GLY A 179 -11.88 -20.10 7.45
CA GLY A 179 -10.55 -20.69 7.66
C GLY A 179 -10.59 -21.83 8.68
N LYS A 180 -9.70 -22.82 8.56
CA LYS A 180 -9.58 -23.93 9.53
C LYS A 180 -9.42 -23.41 10.97
N CYS A 181 -8.73 -22.27 11.14
CA CYS A 181 -8.51 -21.61 12.43
C CYS A 181 -9.79 -21.08 13.10
N SER A 182 -10.87 -20.83 12.34
CA SER A 182 -12.10 -20.25 12.87
C SER A 182 -12.74 -21.12 13.97
N ASN A 183 -12.65 -22.45 13.83
CA ASN A 183 -13.17 -23.41 14.80
C ASN A 183 -12.52 -23.27 16.18
N VAL A 184 -11.24 -22.92 16.21
CA VAL A 184 -10.50 -22.69 17.46
C VAL A 184 -10.76 -21.28 17.97
N ILE A 185 -10.70 -20.28 17.09
CA ILE A 185 -10.94 -18.86 17.43
C ILE A 185 -12.31 -18.67 18.10
N ARG A 186 -13.37 -19.30 17.57
CA ARG A 186 -14.73 -19.24 18.12
C ARG A 186 -14.85 -19.88 19.53
N LYS A 187 -13.90 -20.73 19.92
CA LYS A 187 -13.88 -21.40 21.24
C LYS A 187 -12.93 -20.74 22.24
N LEU A 188 -12.15 -19.74 21.81
CA LEU A 188 -11.24 -19.03 22.70
C LEU A 188 -12.02 -18.21 23.73
N ALA A 189 -11.42 -18.02 24.90
CA ALA A 189 -11.92 -17.07 25.88
C ALA A 189 -11.94 -15.65 25.24
N PRO A 190 -13.04 -14.88 25.36
CA PRO A 190 -13.14 -13.54 24.78
C PRO A 190 -11.98 -12.62 25.17
N GLU A 191 -11.47 -12.74 26.40
CA GLU A 191 -10.35 -11.96 26.92
C GLU A 191 -9.04 -12.25 26.18
N PHE A 192 -8.80 -13.53 25.84
CA PHE A 192 -7.66 -13.93 25.00
C PHE A 192 -7.74 -13.21 23.67
N LEU A 193 -8.90 -13.30 23.01
CA LEU A 193 -9.07 -12.80 21.66
C LEU A 193 -9.01 -11.26 21.60
N HIS A 194 -9.60 -10.58 22.59
CA HIS A 194 -9.44 -9.14 22.74
C HIS A 194 -7.97 -8.73 22.85
N LYS A 195 -7.21 -9.39 23.73
CA LYS A 195 -5.79 -9.06 23.93
C LYS A 195 -4.94 -9.40 22.70
N PHE A 196 -5.19 -10.53 22.06
CA PHE A 196 -4.51 -10.93 20.84
C PHE A 196 -4.71 -9.91 19.71
N LEU A 197 -5.95 -9.50 19.45
CA LEU A 197 -6.25 -8.51 18.42
C LEU A 197 -5.68 -7.12 18.76
N ASP A 198 -5.72 -6.71 20.03
CA ASP A 198 -5.13 -5.44 20.45
C ASP A 198 -3.62 -5.42 20.22
N LEU A 199 -2.91 -6.49 20.62
CA LEU A 199 -1.47 -6.62 20.41
C LEU A 199 -1.09 -6.75 18.93
N ALA A 200 -1.88 -7.47 18.14
CA ALA A 200 -1.67 -7.57 16.69
C ALA A 200 -1.82 -6.22 15.98
N GLY A 201 -2.82 -5.43 16.40
CA GLY A 201 -3.03 -4.07 15.92
C GLY A 201 -1.90 -3.11 16.29
N ASP A 202 -1.47 -3.14 17.55
CA ASP A 202 -0.32 -2.36 18.03
C ASP A 202 0.95 -2.75 17.25
N ARG A 203 1.20 -4.06 17.07
CA ARG A 203 2.35 -4.57 16.29
C ARG A 203 2.34 -4.10 14.84
N ARG A 204 1.17 -4.08 14.19
CA ARG A 204 1.01 -3.58 12.82
C ARG A 204 1.37 -2.10 12.69
N MET A 205 1.04 -1.30 13.71
CA MET A 205 1.39 0.12 13.77
C MET A 205 2.89 0.30 14.01
N GLU A 206 3.50 -0.51 14.88
CA GLU A 206 4.95 -0.52 15.06
C GLU A 206 5.69 -0.84 13.76
N GLU A 207 5.24 -1.83 12.99
CA GLU A 207 5.82 -2.14 11.67
C GLU A 207 5.69 -0.96 10.69
N LYS A 208 4.58 -0.19 10.73
CA LYS A 208 4.43 1.02 9.92
C LYS A 208 5.45 2.08 10.33
N ALA A 209 5.57 2.36 11.63
CA ALA A 209 6.52 3.32 12.16
C ALA A 209 7.97 2.90 11.85
N GLU A 210 8.29 1.61 11.97
CA GLU A 210 9.61 1.07 11.69
C GLU A 210 10.00 1.21 10.20
N ARG A 211 9.07 0.98 9.26
CA ARG A 211 9.31 1.24 7.83
C ARG A 211 9.65 2.71 7.57
N LEU A 212 8.92 3.64 8.17
CA LEU A 212 9.22 5.07 8.05
C LEU A 212 10.56 5.43 8.70
N ARG A 213 10.87 4.84 9.87
CA ARG A 213 12.17 5.03 10.54
C ARG A 213 13.33 4.55 9.67
N GLN A 214 13.18 3.43 8.96
CA GLN A 214 14.20 2.93 8.04
C GLN A 214 14.44 3.88 6.87
N GLN A 215 13.40 4.53 6.36
CA GLN A 215 13.55 5.54 5.29
C GLN A 215 14.36 6.77 5.73
N LEU A 216 14.39 7.11 7.02
CA LEU A 216 15.20 8.22 7.56
C LEU A 216 16.71 8.00 7.43
N ALA A 217 17.18 6.79 7.10
CA ALA A 217 18.61 6.54 6.91
C ALA A 217 19.20 7.31 5.71
N GLY A 218 18.38 7.66 4.72
CA GLY A 218 18.82 8.37 3.51
C GLY A 218 18.05 9.66 3.21
N GLU A 219 17.11 10.05 4.08
CA GLU A 219 16.16 11.14 3.81
C GLU A 219 15.93 11.99 5.06
N SER A 220 15.55 13.26 4.86
CA SER A 220 15.14 14.12 5.97
C SER A 220 13.78 13.71 6.54
N TYR A 221 13.52 14.12 7.78
CA TYR A 221 12.26 13.84 8.45
C TYR A 221 11.04 14.38 7.67
N ASP A 222 11.11 15.63 7.18
CA ASP A 222 10.03 16.23 6.39
C ASP A 222 9.85 15.52 5.05
N GLN A 223 10.93 15.01 4.45
CA GLN A 223 10.88 14.29 3.18
C GLN A 223 10.22 12.92 3.33
N VAL A 224 10.49 12.17 4.41
CA VAL A 224 9.78 10.91 4.71
C VAL A 224 8.30 11.17 5.03
N PHE A 225 8.00 12.23 5.79
CA PHE A 225 6.61 12.62 6.05
C PHE A 225 5.87 13.00 4.75
N TYR A 226 6.52 13.78 3.88
CA TYR A 226 6.00 14.14 2.57
C TYR A 226 5.73 12.90 1.69
N GLN A 227 6.66 11.95 1.64
CA GLN A 227 6.48 10.67 0.95
C GLN A 227 5.28 9.88 1.50
N ALA A 228 5.11 9.85 2.83
CA ALA A 228 3.97 9.19 3.47
C ALA A 228 2.63 9.88 3.16
N LEU A 229 2.61 11.22 3.14
CA LEU A 229 1.46 12.02 2.72
C LEU A 229 1.08 11.75 1.27
N MET A 230 2.04 11.82 0.36
CA MET A 230 1.83 11.59 -1.07
C MET A 230 1.34 10.16 -1.34
N THR A 231 1.98 9.16 -0.74
CA THR A 231 1.55 7.76 -0.85
C THR A 231 0.13 7.56 -0.31
N SER A 232 -0.23 8.28 0.77
CA SER A 232 -1.59 8.29 1.31
C SER A 232 -2.63 8.97 0.43
N MET A 233 -2.25 9.61 -0.69
CA MET A 233 -3.17 10.12 -1.71
C MET A 233 -3.49 9.09 -2.80
N GLY A 234 -2.61 8.11 -2.98
CA GLY A 234 -2.81 7.01 -3.92
C GLY A 234 -3.89 6.03 -3.48
N TYR A 235 -4.28 5.17 -4.43
CA TYR A 235 -5.05 3.94 -4.27
C TYR A 235 -4.25 2.82 -4.94
N LYS A 236 -4.36 1.55 -4.49
CA LYS A 236 -3.70 0.35 -5.07
C LYS A 236 -2.52 0.68 -6.00
N GLY A 237 -2.75 0.73 -7.32
CA GLY A 237 -1.68 0.94 -8.32
C GLY A 237 -1.18 2.37 -8.57
N THR A 238 -1.76 3.41 -7.95
CA THR A 238 -1.25 4.79 -8.01
C THR A 238 -0.38 5.19 -6.82
N LYS A 239 -0.34 4.38 -5.74
CA LYS A 239 0.53 4.64 -4.58
C LYS A 239 2.00 4.76 -4.97
N THR A 240 2.45 3.85 -5.83
CA THR A 240 3.80 3.84 -6.40
C THR A 240 4.11 5.09 -7.21
N LEU A 241 3.15 5.55 -8.02
CA LEU A 241 3.31 6.79 -8.78
C LEU A 241 3.38 8.02 -7.87
N PHE A 242 2.57 8.10 -6.82
CA PHE A 242 2.65 9.19 -5.84
C PHE A 242 3.96 9.18 -5.03
N PHE A 243 4.45 7.99 -4.66
CA PHE A 243 5.75 7.86 -4.00
C PHE A 243 6.89 8.29 -4.92
N LEU A 244 6.91 7.79 -6.17
CA LEU A 244 7.90 8.20 -7.17
C LEU A 244 7.84 9.70 -7.43
N LEU A 245 6.64 10.27 -7.58
CA LEU A 245 6.45 11.71 -7.72
C LEU A 245 7.10 12.45 -6.54
N SER A 246 6.85 12.02 -5.31
CA SER A 246 7.45 12.65 -4.12
C SER A 246 8.98 12.52 -4.02
N LYS A 247 9.57 11.48 -4.62
CA LYS A 247 11.02 11.34 -4.76
C LYS A 247 11.58 12.27 -5.83
N ARG A 248 10.84 12.48 -6.91
CA ARG A 248 11.22 13.35 -8.04
C ARG A 248 10.95 14.83 -7.79
N THR A 249 10.10 15.16 -6.82
CA THR A 249 9.84 16.51 -6.32
C THR A 249 10.09 16.63 -4.81
N PRO A 250 11.35 16.50 -4.34
CA PRO A 250 11.69 16.61 -2.91
C PRO A 250 11.07 17.85 -2.25
N ILE A 251 10.60 17.68 -1.01
CA ILE A 251 9.85 18.73 -0.32
C ILE A 251 10.69 19.97 -0.03
N ALA A 252 12.00 19.80 0.23
CA ALA A 252 12.90 20.91 0.45
C ALA A 252 12.96 21.83 -0.79
N GLU A 253 13.06 21.25 -1.98
CA GLU A 253 13.10 22.01 -3.23
C GLU A 253 11.76 22.72 -3.50
N LEU A 254 10.63 22.03 -3.27
CA LEU A 254 9.31 22.67 -3.37
C LEU A 254 9.23 23.90 -2.45
N LEU A 255 9.69 23.76 -1.20
CA LEU A 255 9.71 24.87 -0.24
C LEU A 255 10.61 26.02 -0.70
N ASP A 256 11.82 25.72 -1.19
CA ASP A 256 12.78 26.70 -1.70
C ASP A 256 12.18 27.53 -2.85
N TYR A 257 11.55 26.88 -3.84
CA TYR A 257 10.89 27.57 -4.96
C TYR A 257 9.68 28.41 -4.55
N SER A 258 9.10 28.15 -3.37
CA SER A 258 7.96 28.89 -2.83
C SER A 258 8.31 29.91 -1.76
N GLN A 259 9.61 30.10 -1.47
CA GLN A 259 10.07 31.03 -0.45
C GLN A 259 9.68 32.47 -0.81
N GLY A 260 9.16 33.20 0.18
CA GLY A 260 8.71 34.60 0.01
C GLY A 260 7.42 34.78 -0.80
N LYS A 261 6.78 33.70 -1.27
CA LYS A 261 5.51 33.74 -2.00
C LYS A 261 4.32 33.74 -1.04
N SER A 262 3.19 34.31 -1.49
CA SER A 262 1.92 34.20 -0.77
C SER A 262 1.44 32.75 -0.70
N ASP A 263 0.47 32.46 0.18
CA ASP A 263 -0.06 31.10 0.34
C ASP A 263 -0.64 30.54 -0.97
N GLU A 264 -1.41 31.34 -1.69
CA GLU A 264 -2.05 30.90 -2.94
C GLU A 264 -1.02 30.71 -4.07
N GLU A 265 0.02 31.56 -4.14
CA GLU A 265 1.14 31.35 -5.07
C GLU A 265 1.92 30.08 -4.76
N ARG A 266 2.25 29.84 -3.48
CA ARG A 266 2.92 28.60 -3.04
C ARG A 266 2.12 27.36 -3.44
N ILE A 267 0.81 27.37 -3.18
CA ILE A 267 -0.07 26.26 -3.55
C ILE A 267 -0.05 26.05 -5.06
N LEU A 268 -0.11 27.12 -5.84
CA LEU A 268 -0.08 27.06 -7.30
C LEU A 268 1.29 26.59 -7.84
N ILE A 269 2.40 26.97 -7.21
CA ILE A 269 3.75 26.47 -7.52
C ILE A 269 3.81 24.96 -7.27
N PHE A 270 3.32 24.48 -6.14
CA PHE A 270 3.27 23.06 -5.84
C PHE A 270 2.41 22.31 -6.87
N GLN A 271 1.23 22.83 -7.20
CA GLN A 271 0.37 22.25 -8.25
C GLN A 271 1.10 22.22 -9.60
N SER A 272 1.78 23.30 -9.98
CA SER A 272 2.51 23.39 -11.24
C SER A 272 3.61 22.34 -11.32
N ILE A 273 4.53 22.32 -10.36
CA ILE A 273 5.66 21.37 -10.36
C ILE A 273 5.13 19.93 -10.35
N LEU A 274 4.20 19.61 -9.45
CA LEU A 274 3.70 18.24 -9.30
C LEU A 274 2.92 17.75 -10.53
N LEU A 275 2.09 18.59 -11.16
CA LEU A 275 1.32 18.17 -12.34
C LEU A 275 2.21 18.00 -13.58
N HIS A 276 3.22 18.85 -13.75
CA HIS A 276 4.19 18.72 -14.84
C HIS A 276 5.09 17.50 -14.65
N VAL A 277 5.67 17.32 -13.45
CA VAL A 277 6.52 16.17 -13.15
C VAL A 277 5.73 14.85 -13.18
N ALA A 278 4.44 14.86 -12.82
CA ALA A 278 3.56 13.71 -12.99
C ALA A 278 3.20 13.41 -14.45
N ASN A 279 3.53 14.31 -15.39
CA ASN A 279 3.15 14.25 -16.80
C ASN A 279 1.62 14.20 -16.97
N LEU A 280 0.92 15.09 -16.25
CA LEU A 280 -0.54 15.17 -16.20
C LEU A 280 -1.11 16.49 -16.73
N ILE A 281 -0.25 17.36 -17.27
CA ILE A 281 -0.69 18.57 -17.98
C ILE A 281 -1.13 18.16 -19.39
N PRO A 282 -2.33 18.56 -19.85
CA PRO A 282 -2.80 18.21 -21.18
C PRO A 282 -1.92 18.85 -22.26
N VAL A 283 -1.50 18.04 -23.24
CA VAL A 283 -0.82 18.53 -24.44
C VAL A 283 -1.87 19.09 -25.39
N SER A 284 -1.67 20.33 -25.85
CA SER A 284 -2.66 21.10 -26.63
C SER A 284 -3.14 20.40 -27.91
N GLU A 285 -2.31 19.52 -28.49
CA GLU A 285 -2.60 18.82 -29.76
C GLU A 285 -3.44 17.54 -29.56
N GLU A 286 -3.49 16.97 -28.36
CA GLU A 286 -4.16 15.68 -28.09
C GLU A 286 -5.63 15.84 -27.67
N SER A 287 -6.04 17.01 -27.20
CA SER A 287 -7.42 17.24 -26.75
C SER A 287 -8.34 17.57 -27.91
N ARG A 288 -9.29 16.67 -28.20
CA ARG A 288 -10.35 16.88 -29.20
C ARG A 288 -11.32 18.01 -28.84
N VAL A 289 -11.30 18.46 -27.59
CA VAL A 289 -12.15 19.55 -27.08
C VAL A 289 -11.25 20.68 -26.60
N PRO A 290 -11.41 21.92 -27.12
CA PRO A 290 -10.65 23.06 -26.63
C PRO A 290 -11.01 23.35 -25.16
N PRO A 291 -10.04 23.73 -24.32
CA PRO A 291 -10.33 24.11 -22.95
C PRO A 291 -11.23 25.35 -22.91
N ASP A 292 -12.14 25.41 -21.94
CA ASP A 292 -12.88 26.65 -21.65
C ASP A 292 -11.97 27.73 -21.03
N ASP A 293 -12.45 28.98 -21.00
CA ASP A 293 -11.66 30.14 -20.56
C ASP A 293 -11.06 29.98 -19.16
N GLU A 294 -11.82 29.39 -18.22
CA GLU A 294 -11.36 29.15 -16.85
C GLU A 294 -10.23 28.11 -16.83
N THR A 295 -10.39 27.02 -17.59
CA THR A 295 -9.36 25.99 -17.74
C THR A 295 -8.11 26.53 -18.41
N LEU A 296 -8.27 27.33 -19.46
CA LEU A 296 -7.15 27.95 -20.16
C LEU A 296 -6.40 28.93 -19.24
N ALA A 297 -7.11 29.76 -18.47
CA ALA A 297 -6.50 30.67 -17.50
C ALA A 297 -5.74 29.92 -16.40
N TYR A 298 -6.30 28.81 -15.89
CA TYR A 298 -5.62 27.97 -14.91
C TYR A 298 -4.36 27.31 -15.50
N LEU A 299 -4.44 26.70 -16.69
CA LEU A 299 -3.29 26.11 -17.38
C LEU A 299 -2.20 27.14 -17.67
N ASN A 300 -2.57 28.35 -18.12
CA ASN A 300 -1.63 29.45 -18.33
C ASN A 300 -0.91 29.84 -17.03
N SER A 301 -1.61 29.80 -15.89
CA SER A 301 -1.03 30.09 -14.58
C SER A 301 -0.05 28.99 -14.14
N LEU A 302 -0.38 27.72 -14.37
CA LEU A 302 0.54 26.60 -14.13
C LEU A 302 1.78 26.69 -15.01
N ASN A 303 1.60 26.91 -16.32
CA ASN A 303 2.67 26.97 -17.30
C ASN A 303 3.61 28.16 -17.06
N ARG A 304 3.09 29.29 -16.56
CA ARG A 304 3.91 30.44 -16.16
C ARG A 304 4.91 30.06 -15.08
N TRP A 305 4.46 29.41 -14.01
CA TRP A 305 5.35 28.94 -12.95
C TRP A 305 6.29 27.84 -13.46
N TRP A 306 5.80 26.93 -14.29
CA TRP A 306 6.63 25.88 -14.86
C TRP A 306 7.78 26.43 -15.70
N ALA A 307 7.53 27.50 -16.48
CA ALA A 307 8.58 28.15 -17.26
C ALA A 307 9.77 28.61 -16.40
N GLU A 308 9.54 29.02 -15.15
CA GLU A 308 10.59 29.43 -14.21
C GLU A 308 11.44 28.25 -13.71
N PHE A 309 10.84 27.05 -13.57
CA PHE A 309 11.47 25.91 -12.86
C PHE A 309 11.78 24.71 -13.77
N SER A 310 11.29 24.72 -15.01
CA SER A 310 11.37 23.59 -15.96
C SER A 310 12.81 23.14 -16.23
N GLY A 311 13.78 24.06 -16.26
CA GLY A 311 15.19 23.73 -16.43
C GLY A 311 15.74 22.78 -15.35
N TYR A 312 15.19 22.81 -14.14
CA TYR A 312 15.61 21.98 -13.02
C TYR A 312 14.81 20.66 -12.88
N PHE A 313 13.55 20.65 -13.31
CA PHE A 313 12.66 19.48 -13.16
C PHE A 313 12.44 18.67 -14.45
N SER A 314 12.96 19.13 -15.60
CA SER A 314 12.69 18.53 -16.92
C SER A 314 13.12 17.06 -17.04
N ASP A 315 14.27 16.69 -16.49
CA ASP A 315 14.78 15.32 -16.45
C ASP A 315 14.06 14.43 -15.41
N ARG A 316 13.21 15.03 -14.58
CA ARG A 316 12.46 14.34 -13.53
C ARG A 316 11.03 14.00 -13.95
N ILE A 317 10.58 14.40 -15.13
CA ILE A 317 9.22 14.10 -15.60
C ILE A 317 9.00 12.59 -15.68
N LEU A 318 7.93 12.11 -15.03
CA LEU A 318 7.53 10.71 -15.10
C LEU A 318 7.14 10.35 -16.54
N PRO A 319 7.52 9.17 -17.05
CA PRO A 319 7.04 8.70 -18.34
C PRO A 319 5.52 8.72 -18.40
N ALA A 320 4.97 9.10 -19.55
CA ALA A 320 3.52 9.12 -19.75
C ALA A 320 2.94 7.73 -19.48
N THR A 321 1.97 7.63 -18.58
CA THR A 321 1.40 6.34 -18.18
C THR A 321 -0.09 6.44 -17.91
N LYS A 322 -0.85 5.47 -18.45
CA LYS A 322 -2.30 5.35 -18.20
C LYS A 322 -2.60 4.90 -16.76
N ARG A 323 -1.60 4.37 -16.05
CA ARG A 323 -1.73 3.86 -14.66
C ARG A 323 -2.26 4.88 -13.67
N TRP A 324 -2.04 6.17 -13.92
CA TRP A 324 -2.63 7.26 -13.16
C TRP A 324 -4.16 7.14 -13.06
N PHE A 325 -4.84 6.71 -14.12
CA PHE A 325 -6.31 6.72 -14.20
C PHE A 325 -6.95 5.33 -14.18
N THR A 326 -6.18 4.26 -14.31
CA THR A 326 -6.68 2.88 -14.32
C THR A 326 -7.45 2.55 -13.03
N HIS A 327 -8.72 2.17 -13.16
CA HIS A 327 -9.65 1.86 -12.06
C HIS A 327 -9.86 2.98 -11.01
N VAL A 328 -9.59 4.23 -11.36
CA VAL A 328 -9.81 5.40 -10.48
C VAL A 328 -11.13 6.08 -10.83
N ARG A 329 -12.00 6.29 -9.84
CA ARG A 329 -13.24 7.07 -10.03
C ARG A 329 -12.93 8.56 -10.23
N PRO A 330 -13.72 9.32 -11.02
CA PRO A 330 -13.42 10.73 -11.34
C PRO A 330 -13.16 11.64 -10.14
N VAL A 331 -13.92 11.51 -9.05
CA VAL A 331 -13.72 12.26 -7.80
C VAL A 331 -12.33 12.06 -7.19
N ASN A 332 -11.66 10.95 -7.52
CA ASN A 332 -10.39 10.49 -7.00
C ASN A 332 -9.24 10.65 -8.00
N PHE A 333 -9.46 11.27 -9.15
CA PHE A 333 -8.43 11.39 -10.17
C PHE A 333 -7.13 12.02 -9.63
N PRO A 334 -5.95 11.57 -10.09
CA PRO A 334 -4.67 12.01 -9.55
C PRO A 334 -4.46 13.52 -9.63
N THR A 335 -4.94 14.18 -10.68
CA THR A 335 -4.83 15.64 -10.81
C THR A 335 -5.53 16.37 -9.67
N ARG A 336 -6.75 15.94 -9.29
CA ARG A 336 -7.48 16.45 -8.12
C ARG A 336 -6.76 16.13 -6.81
N ARG A 337 -6.18 14.94 -6.71
CA ARG A 337 -5.42 14.51 -5.52
C ARG A 337 -4.15 15.34 -5.35
N ILE A 338 -3.44 15.63 -6.44
CA ILE A 338 -2.29 16.53 -6.48
C ILE A 338 -2.71 17.95 -6.07
N ALA A 339 -3.84 18.46 -6.58
CA ALA A 339 -4.36 19.75 -6.14
C ALA A 339 -4.67 19.80 -4.64
N GLY A 340 -5.33 18.75 -4.14
CA GLY A 340 -5.67 18.60 -2.72
C GLY A 340 -4.43 18.56 -1.83
N ILE A 341 -3.43 17.74 -2.18
CA ILE A 341 -2.22 17.63 -1.38
C ILE A 341 -1.34 18.89 -1.47
N SER A 342 -1.29 19.54 -2.63
CA SER A 342 -0.61 20.84 -2.80
C SER A 342 -1.21 21.90 -1.88
N ARG A 343 -2.55 21.96 -1.80
CA ARG A 343 -3.25 22.89 -0.89
C ARG A 343 -3.00 22.55 0.57
N LEU A 344 -3.08 21.27 0.95
CA LEU A 344 -2.78 20.83 2.32
C LEU A 344 -1.34 21.20 2.72
N MET A 345 -0.36 20.86 1.88
CA MET A 345 1.05 21.16 2.15
C MET A 345 1.33 22.66 2.18
N GLY A 346 0.76 23.44 1.25
CA GLY A 346 0.94 24.89 1.22
C GLY A 346 0.47 25.55 2.52
N LEU A 347 -0.64 25.08 3.09
CA LEU A 347 -1.19 25.55 4.38
C LEU A 347 -0.36 25.07 5.58
N LEU A 348 0.14 23.84 5.57
CA LEU A 348 0.99 23.30 6.64
C LEU A 348 2.38 23.97 6.68
N SER A 349 2.90 24.38 5.52
CA SER A 349 4.25 24.97 5.37
C SER A 349 4.35 26.43 5.84
N ARG A 350 3.33 26.97 6.54
CA ARG A 350 3.32 28.37 7.01
C ARG A 350 4.23 28.62 8.22
N LYS A 351 4.54 27.60 9.01
CA LYS A 351 5.16 27.73 10.34
C LYS A 351 6.52 27.02 10.45
N GLU A 352 7.37 27.17 9.43
CA GLU A 352 8.60 26.38 9.22
C GLU A 352 8.27 24.93 8.80
N LYS A 353 9.05 23.93 9.28
CA LYS A 353 8.95 22.51 8.89
C LYS A 353 7.51 22.01 8.93
N ILE A 354 7.08 21.33 7.86
CA ILE A 354 5.68 20.98 7.60
C ILE A 354 5.05 20.18 8.74
N PHE A 355 5.84 19.31 9.39
CA PHE A 355 5.32 18.43 10.43
C PHE A 355 5.35 19.02 11.86
N ASP A 356 6.20 20.02 12.12
CA ASP A 356 6.40 20.54 13.49
C ASP A 356 5.14 21.21 14.06
N GLY A 357 4.35 21.85 13.19
CA GLY A 357 3.05 22.40 13.56
C GLY A 357 2.06 21.32 14.05
N ILE A 358 2.05 20.16 13.41
CA ILE A 358 1.21 19.01 13.78
C ILE A 358 1.68 18.42 15.11
N LEU A 359 2.99 18.26 15.30
CA LEU A 359 3.56 17.73 16.55
C LEU A 359 3.26 18.62 17.75
N THR A 360 3.33 19.93 17.56
CA THR A 360 3.01 20.90 18.61
C THR A 360 1.58 20.71 19.13
N LEU A 361 0.62 20.41 18.26
CA LEU A 361 -0.76 20.12 18.67
C LEU A 361 -0.87 18.86 19.53
N PHE A 362 -0.16 17.78 19.18
CA PHE A 362 -0.11 16.58 20.00
C PHE A 362 0.57 16.81 21.35
N ARG A 363 1.68 17.56 21.40
CA ARG A 363 2.35 17.91 22.66
C ARG A 363 1.47 18.73 23.58
N ASN A 364 0.75 19.72 23.03
CA ASN A 364 -0.21 20.51 23.78
C ASN A 364 -1.33 19.64 24.35
N ALA A 365 -1.85 18.70 23.56
CA ALA A 365 -2.86 17.75 24.02
C ALA A 365 -2.31 16.80 25.10
N ALA A 366 -1.05 16.35 25.00
CA ALA A 366 -0.40 15.53 26.03
C ALA A 366 -0.30 16.29 27.35
N ALA A 367 0.13 17.56 27.31
CA ALA A 367 0.25 18.42 28.48
C ALA A 367 -1.10 18.68 29.17
N GLN A 368 -2.20 18.77 28.41
CA GLN A 368 -3.54 19.00 28.95
C GLN A 368 -4.17 17.78 29.65
N LYS A 369 -3.58 16.58 29.54
CA LYS A 369 -4.11 15.34 30.12
C LYS A 369 -5.60 15.13 29.82
N LEU A 370 -5.95 15.20 28.53
CA LEU A 370 -7.34 15.15 28.06
C LEU A 370 -8.10 13.94 28.61
N ASP A 371 -9.37 14.13 28.97
CA ASP A 371 -10.28 13.02 29.27
C ASP A 371 -10.73 12.31 27.98
N ASN A 372 -11.60 11.30 28.07
CA ASN A 372 -12.04 10.55 26.89
C ASN A 372 -12.85 11.42 25.91
N ALA A 373 -13.63 12.38 26.42
CA ALA A 373 -14.36 13.31 25.56
C ALA A 373 -13.41 14.30 24.88
N GLY A 374 -12.41 14.81 25.60
CA GLY A 374 -11.33 15.65 25.10
C GLY A 374 -10.53 14.97 23.99
N MET A 375 -10.14 13.71 24.17
CA MET A 375 -9.46 12.95 23.12
C MET A 375 -10.28 12.80 21.85
N ARG A 376 -11.59 12.54 21.95
CA ARG A 376 -12.47 12.47 20.77
C ARG A 376 -12.54 13.81 20.03
N ARG A 377 -12.65 14.92 20.76
CA ARG A 377 -12.64 16.27 20.17
C ARG A 377 -11.29 16.57 19.49
N PHE A 378 -10.19 16.30 20.18
CA PHE A 378 -8.85 16.50 19.65
C PHE A 378 -8.61 15.67 18.38
N THR A 379 -8.94 14.38 18.38
CA THR A 379 -8.83 13.55 17.16
C THR A 379 -9.66 14.14 16.01
N LYS A 380 -10.85 14.68 16.30
CA LYS A 380 -11.69 15.31 15.28
C LYS A 380 -11.12 16.62 14.75
N GLU A 381 -10.48 17.41 15.60
CA GLU A 381 -9.75 18.62 15.21
C GLU A 381 -8.57 18.27 14.29
N MET A 382 -7.81 17.22 14.63
CA MET A 382 -6.72 16.72 13.78
C MET A 382 -7.24 16.21 12.42
N GLU A 383 -8.37 15.49 12.38
CA GLU A 383 -9.02 15.12 11.12
C GLU A 383 -9.38 16.37 10.31
N ASN A 384 -9.96 17.39 10.94
CA ASN A 384 -10.39 18.61 10.25
C ASN A 384 -9.21 19.43 9.71
N LEU A 385 -8.07 19.45 10.43
CA LEU A 385 -6.83 20.10 9.96
C LEU A 385 -6.34 19.51 8.62
N LEU A 386 -6.57 18.21 8.40
CA LEU A 386 -6.13 17.49 7.19
C LEU A 386 -7.14 17.57 6.04
N ARG A 387 -8.30 18.23 6.23
CA ARG A 387 -9.31 18.36 5.18
C ARG A 387 -8.99 19.53 4.26
N VAL A 388 -9.29 19.34 2.97
CA VAL A 388 -9.23 20.38 1.96
C VAL A 388 -10.61 20.51 1.35
N ALA A 389 -11.38 21.43 1.92
CA ALA A 389 -12.78 21.66 1.60
C ALA A 389 -12.98 22.25 0.19
N SER A 390 -12.10 23.17 -0.20
CA SER A 390 -12.21 23.91 -1.46
C SER A 390 -10.87 24.17 -2.12
N ASP A 391 -10.92 24.31 -3.45
CA ASP A 391 -9.90 24.86 -4.34
C ASP A 391 -10.59 25.63 -5.46
N PRO A 392 -10.07 26.79 -5.91
CA PRO A 392 -10.74 27.62 -6.90
C PRO A 392 -11.15 26.88 -8.19
N PHE A 393 -10.26 26.03 -8.72
CA PHE A 393 -10.47 25.31 -9.97
C PHE A 393 -10.99 23.90 -9.73
N TRP A 394 -10.26 23.13 -8.90
CA TRP A 394 -10.51 21.71 -8.73
C TRP A 394 -11.74 21.39 -7.90
N SER A 395 -12.32 22.33 -7.15
CA SER A 395 -13.62 22.06 -6.53
C SER A 395 -14.74 21.88 -7.55
N TYR A 396 -14.60 22.38 -8.78
CA TYR A 396 -15.69 22.35 -9.74
C TYR A 396 -15.43 21.44 -10.95
N ARG A 397 -14.33 20.68 -10.96
CA ARG A 397 -13.94 19.89 -12.15
C ARG A 397 -13.33 18.53 -11.81
N TYR A 398 -13.68 17.52 -12.58
CA TYR A 398 -13.09 16.19 -12.44
C TYR A 398 -11.69 16.10 -13.03
N ASN A 399 -11.50 16.70 -14.22
CA ASN A 399 -10.24 16.79 -14.95
C ASN A 399 -10.22 18.10 -15.78
N PHE A 400 -9.17 18.34 -16.55
CA PHE A 400 -9.03 19.55 -17.37
C PHE A 400 -10.07 19.65 -18.50
N THR A 401 -10.67 18.55 -18.95
CA THR A 401 -11.63 18.55 -20.08
C THR A 401 -13.09 18.43 -19.62
N SER A 402 -13.33 18.25 -18.32
CA SER A 402 -14.67 18.07 -17.76
C SER A 402 -15.37 19.41 -17.64
N ALA A 403 -16.67 19.43 -17.95
CA ALA A 403 -17.52 20.57 -17.66
C ALA A 403 -17.51 20.91 -16.16
N ARG A 404 -17.69 22.20 -15.87
CA ARG A 404 -17.80 22.72 -14.51
C ARG A 404 -19.03 22.12 -13.81
N THR A 405 -18.86 21.55 -12.63
CA THR A 405 -19.94 21.05 -11.80
C THR A 405 -20.69 22.19 -11.13
N GLU A 406 -21.99 22.03 -10.88
CA GLU A 406 -22.80 23.06 -10.21
C GLU A 406 -22.41 23.23 -8.73
N LYS A 407 -22.14 22.12 -8.04
CA LYS A 407 -21.78 22.10 -6.63
C LYS A 407 -20.28 21.86 -6.46
N PRO A 408 -19.63 22.52 -5.48
CA PRO A 408 -18.23 22.29 -5.18
C PRO A 408 -18.03 20.88 -4.57
N LEU A 409 -16.99 20.22 -5.05
CA LEU A 409 -16.50 18.93 -4.61
C LEU A 409 -15.29 19.13 -3.70
N THR A 410 -15.28 18.44 -2.57
CA THR A 410 -14.13 18.39 -1.66
C THR A 410 -12.96 17.66 -2.30
N LEU A 411 -11.73 18.12 -2.06
CA LEU A 411 -10.51 17.46 -2.54
C LEU A 411 -9.98 16.41 -1.55
N ILE A 412 -9.97 16.76 -0.26
CA ILE A 412 -9.66 15.84 0.83
C ILE A 412 -10.85 15.85 1.81
N GLY A 413 -11.73 14.86 1.64
CA GLY A 413 -12.89 14.63 2.50
C GLY A 413 -12.54 13.93 3.80
N ALA A 414 -13.54 13.72 4.66
CA ALA A 414 -13.36 13.15 6.00
C ALA A 414 -12.66 11.78 5.99
N ASP A 415 -13.07 10.86 5.10
CA ASP A 415 -12.48 9.51 5.05
C ASP A 415 -11.01 9.53 4.62
N ARG A 416 -10.65 10.40 3.67
CA ARG A 416 -9.24 10.55 3.27
C ARG A 416 -8.43 11.23 4.37
N ALA A 417 -8.96 12.25 5.03
CA ALA A 417 -8.31 12.91 6.15
C ALA A 417 -8.04 11.93 7.31
N ARG A 418 -9.01 11.07 7.64
CA ARG A 418 -8.82 9.97 8.61
C ARG A 418 -7.73 9.00 8.21
N SER A 419 -7.74 8.57 6.94
CA SER A 419 -6.69 7.71 6.40
C SER A 419 -5.31 8.37 6.48
N ILE A 420 -5.19 9.66 6.16
CA ILE A 420 -3.93 10.41 6.28
C ILE A 420 -3.47 10.49 7.75
N LEU A 421 -4.39 10.81 8.67
CA LEU A 421 -4.08 10.88 10.09
C LEU A 421 -3.54 9.54 10.59
N TYR A 422 -4.23 8.44 10.29
CA TYR A 422 -3.87 7.13 10.79
C TYR A 422 -2.66 6.49 10.09
N ASN A 423 -2.54 6.65 8.76
CA ASN A 423 -1.51 5.95 7.97
C ASN A 423 -0.24 6.77 7.72
N ALA A 424 -0.27 8.09 7.84
CA ALA A 424 0.90 8.95 7.66
C ALA A 424 1.27 9.72 8.93
N VAL A 425 0.32 10.44 9.54
CA VAL A 425 0.65 11.36 10.65
C VAL A 425 0.99 10.60 11.94
N LEU A 426 0.14 9.70 12.42
CA LEU A 426 0.35 8.96 13.66
C LEU A 426 1.64 8.11 13.66
N PRO A 427 1.94 7.27 12.64
CA PRO A 427 3.18 6.50 12.64
C PRO A 427 4.42 7.40 12.53
N MET A 428 4.36 8.49 11.77
CA MET A 428 5.48 9.44 11.69
C MET A 428 5.71 10.15 13.03
N ALA A 429 4.63 10.59 13.71
CA ALA A 429 4.73 11.19 15.03
C ALA A 429 5.29 10.22 16.09
N LEU A 430 4.96 8.93 16.01
CA LEU A 430 5.55 7.89 16.86
C LEU A 430 7.06 7.74 16.63
N VAL A 431 7.51 7.81 15.38
CA VAL A 431 8.94 7.81 15.07
C VAL A 431 9.62 9.00 15.75
N LYS A 432 9.04 10.20 15.63
CA LYS A 432 9.61 11.41 16.23
C LYS A 432 9.61 11.39 17.75
N SER A 433 8.53 10.97 18.39
CA SER A 433 8.45 10.91 19.85
C SER A 433 9.55 10.01 20.41
N ARG A 434 9.85 8.90 19.73
CA ARG A 434 10.93 7.97 20.11
C ARG A 434 12.31 8.54 19.86
N MET A 435 12.54 9.20 18.72
CA MET A 435 13.81 9.88 18.42
C MET A 435 14.12 10.97 19.47
N ASP A 436 13.09 11.70 19.91
CA ASP A 436 13.21 12.78 20.88
C ASP A 436 13.14 12.27 22.35
N ALA A 437 12.92 10.96 22.56
CA ALA A 437 12.63 10.35 23.86
C ALA A 437 11.46 11.03 24.63
N ASP A 438 10.49 11.58 23.90
CA ASP A 438 9.32 12.31 24.39
C ASP A 438 8.18 11.33 24.76
N LYS A 439 8.26 10.79 25.99
CA LYS A 439 7.28 9.80 26.50
C LYS A 439 5.84 10.34 26.56
N PRO A 440 5.56 11.55 27.06
CA PRO A 440 4.19 12.08 27.07
C PRO A 440 3.57 12.18 25.67
N LEU A 441 4.37 12.55 24.66
CA LEU A 441 3.94 12.55 23.27
C LEU A 441 3.64 11.12 22.78
N GLU A 442 4.51 10.14 23.05
CA GLU A 442 4.25 8.74 22.67
C GLU A 442 2.97 8.19 23.32
N GLU A 443 2.73 8.49 24.60
CA GLU A 443 1.53 8.05 25.32
C GLU A 443 0.22 8.56 24.70
N ILE A 444 0.15 9.85 24.36
CA ILE A 444 -1.05 10.40 23.72
C ILE A 444 -1.25 9.86 22.29
N LEU A 445 -0.16 9.63 21.55
CA LEU A 445 -0.22 9.04 20.22
C LEU A 445 -0.78 7.63 20.28
N TRP A 446 -0.29 6.78 21.18
CA TRP A 446 -0.84 5.44 21.38
C TRP A 446 -2.29 5.46 21.83
N ARG A 447 -2.68 6.39 22.70
CA ARG A 447 -4.10 6.55 23.06
C ARG A 447 -4.96 6.90 21.85
N CYS A 448 -4.50 7.83 20.99
CA CYS A 448 -5.18 8.17 19.75
C CYS A 448 -5.31 6.95 18.81
N ILE A 449 -4.22 6.18 18.64
CA ILE A 449 -4.18 4.98 17.78
C ILE A 449 -5.15 3.89 18.28
N ARG A 450 -5.16 3.63 19.58
CA ARG A 450 -5.95 2.55 20.20
C ARG A 450 -7.45 2.83 20.17
N ASP A 451 -7.83 4.10 20.30
CA ASP A 451 -9.23 4.54 20.32
C ASP A 451 -9.71 5.03 18.95
N TYR A 452 -8.90 4.91 17.90
CA TYR A 452 -9.21 5.48 16.59
C TYR A 452 -10.42 4.79 15.95
N PRO A 453 -11.42 5.55 15.44
CA PRO A 453 -12.58 4.98 14.75
C PRO A 453 -12.18 4.15 13.53
N THR A 454 -12.95 3.11 13.21
CA THR A 454 -12.70 2.29 12.03
C THR A 454 -12.66 3.13 10.74
N LEU A 455 -11.66 2.83 9.90
CA LEU A 455 -11.56 3.37 8.55
C LEU A 455 -12.46 2.59 7.59
N SER A 456 -12.60 3.10 6.36
CA SER A 456 -13.32 2.39 5.29
C SER A 456 -12.73 1.00 5.08
N GLU A 457 -13.60 0.00 4.95
CA GLU A 457 -13.19 -1.38 4.77
C GLU A 457 -12.39 -1.58 3.48
N ASN A 458 -11.38 -2.44 3.58
CA ASN A 458 -10.64 -3.00 2.46
C ASN A 458 -11.03 -4.47 2.27
N VAL A 459 -10.81 -4.99 1.06
CA VAL A 459 -10.97 -6.40 0.70
C VAL A 459 -10.33 -7.34 1.73
N ILE A 460 -9.12 -7.05 2.20
CA ILE A 460 -8.47 -7.88 3.25
C ILE A 460 -9.26 -7.87 4.56
N THR A 461 -9.76 -6.73 5.01
CA THR A 461 -10.55 -6.68 6.25
C THR A 461 -11.85 -7.46 6.13
N LYS A 462 -12.48 -7.46 4.95
CA LYS A 462 -13.66 -8.29 4.66
C LYS A 462 -13.29 -9.77 4.60
N PHE A 463 -12.25 -10.12 3.86
CA PHE A 463 -11.68 -11.46 3.73
C PHE A 463 -11.39 -12.05 5.12
N MET A 464 -10.60 -11.34 5.93
CA MET A 464 -10.15 -11.85 7.23
C MET A 464 -11.27 -11.92 8.26
N ARG A 465 -12.27 -11.04 8.17
CA ARG A 465 -13.46 -11.15 9.01
C ARG A 465 -14.13 -12.50 8.80
N ARG A 466 -14.44 -12.85 7.55
CA ARG A 466 -15.04 -14.15 7.22
C ARG A 466 -14.07 -15.30 7.53
N ARG A 467 -12.78 -15.14 7.23
CA ARG A 467 -11.77 -16.19 7.44
C ARG A 467 -11.63 -16.58 8.92
N LEU A 468 -11.60 -15.60 9.83
CA LEU A 468 -11.40 -15.86 11.27
C LEU A 468 -12.72 -16.13 12.00
N PHE A 469 -13.78 -15.40 11.67
CA PHE A 469 -15.02 -15.42 12.44
C PHE A 469 -16.16 -16.16 11.76
N GLY A 470 -16.07 -16.42 10.46
CA GLY A 470 -17.10 -17.07 9.63
C GLY A 470 -18.29 -16.19 9.25
N ASP A 471 -18.71 -15.29 10.12
CA ASP A 471 -19.83 -14.36 9.90
C ASP A 471 -19.61 -13.01 10.62
N ASP A 472 -20.39 -12.01 10.22
CA ASP A 472 -20.28 -10.63 10.73
C ASP A 472 -20.74 -10.50 12.18
N GLU A 473 -21.75 -11.27 12.59
CA GLU A 473 -22.30 -11.21 13.95
C GLU A 473 -21.27 -11.65 14.98
N THR A 474 -20.53 -12.73 14.69
CA THR A 474 -19.46 -13.25 15.55
C THR A 474 -18.26 -12.29 15.59
N ALA A 475 -17.99 -11.57 14.51
CA ALA A 475 -16.84 -10.66 14.43
C ALA A 475 -17.08 -9.31 15.12
N ARG A 476 -18.31 -8.81 15.10
CA ARG A 476 -18.70 -7.46 15.54
C ARG A 476 -18.27 -7.10 16.98
N PRO A 477 -18.37 -7.98 18.01
CA PRO A 477 -17.91 -7.68 19.37
C PRO A 477 -16.39 -7.45 19.45
N PHE A 478 -15.64 -7.98 18.48
CA PHE A 478 -14.19 -7.93 18.48
C PHE A 478 -13.66 -6.82 17.57
N LEU A 479 -14.34 -6.42 16.50
CA LEU A 479 -13.80 -5.49 15.49
C LEU A 479 -14.48 -4.10 15.51
N PHE A 480 -14.28 -3.34 16.59
CA PHE A 480 -14.99 -2.06 16.79
C PHE A 480 -14.14 -0.79 16.65
N ASN A 481 -12.83 -0.92 16.42
CA ASN A 481 -11.92 0.21 16.22
C ASN A 481 -10.85 -0.11 15.17
N GLU A 482 -10.15 0.91 14.70
CA GLU A 482 -9.18 0.73 13.63
C GLU A 482 -7.97 -0.09 14.07
N ARG A 483 -7.54 0.00 15.33
CA ARG A 483 -6.48 -0.88 15.87
C ARG A 483 -6.79 -2.34 15.61
N ARG A 484 -8.02 -2.79 15.82
CA ARG A 484 -8.40 -4.19 15.60
C ARG A 484 -8.67 -4.52 14.13
N HIS A 485 -8.98 -3.54 13.28
CA HIS A 485 -8.91 -3.74 11.84
C HIS A 485 -7.45 -3.93 11.38
N GLN A 486 -6.49 -3.20 11.93
CA GLN A 486 -5.06 -3.40 11.69
C GLN A 486 -4.57 -4.79 12.12
N ALA A 487 -5.17 -5.36 13.17
CA ALA A 487 -4.92 -6.76 13.56
C ALA A 487 -5.24 -7.74 12.43
N LEU A 488 -6.34 -7.52 11.69
CA LEU A 488 -6.70 -8.38 10.55
C LEU A 488 -5.62 -8.37 9.47
N PHE A 489 -5.08 -7.19 9.14
CA PHE A 489 -3.96 -7.09 8.19
C PHE A 489 -2.71 -7.80 8.71
N LYS A 490 -2.40 -7.69 10.01
CA LYS A 490 -1.25 -8.36 10.60
C LYS A 490 -1.38 -9.88 10.56
N ILE A 491 -2.54 -10.40 10.97
CA ILE A 491 -2.81 -11.84 10.93
C ILE A 491 -2.85 -12.33 9.48
N PHE A 492 -3.43 -11.54 8.56
CA PHE A 492 -3.43 -11.84 7.14
C PHE A 492 -2.00 -12.05 6.64
N HIS A 493 -1.10 -11.12 6.91
CA HIS A 493 0.30 -11.21 6.51
C HIS A 493 1.01 -12.44 7.07
N ASP A 494 0.80 -12.73 8.35
CA ASP A 494 1.47 -13.87 9.00
C ASP A 494 0.89 -15.22 8.53
N CYS A 495 -0.37 -15.27 8.09
CA CYS A 495 -1.09 -16.52 7.85
C CYS A 495 -1.61 -16.72 6.43
N CYS A 496 -2.37 -15.77 5.89
CA CYS A 496 -3.16 -15.97 4.67
C CYS A 496 -2.51 -15.37 3.42
N ASN A 497 -1.47 -14.55 3.56
CA ASN A 497 -0.80 -13.90 2.43
C ASN A 497 0.01 -14.86 1.55
N SER A 498 0.50 -15.96 2.11
CA SER A 498 1.23 -16.98 1.34
C SER A 498 0.30 -17.89 0.56
N ASN A 499 -0.87 -18.23 1.13
CA ASN A 499 -1.91 -18.98 0.44
C ASN A 499 -3.30 -18.58 0.97
N GLU A 500 -4.13 -17.99 0.12
CA GLU A 500 -5.45 -17.49 0.48
C GLU A 500 -6.52 -18.58 0.42
N THR A 501 -6.30 -19.55 -0.46
CA THR A 501 -7.25 -20.62 -0.79
C THR A 501 -7.23 -21.66 0.32
N THR A 502 -6.05 -22.21 0.64
CA THR A 502 -5.89 -23.23 1.69
C THR A 502 -5.30 -22.65 2.96
N CYS A 503 -5.19 -23.46 4.02
CA CYS A 503 -4.56 -23.05 5.28
C CYS A 503 -3.19 -23.71 5.45
N ASP A 504 -2.64 -24.33 4.41
CA ASP A 504 -1.52 -25.25 4.57
C ASP A 504 -0.18 -24.50 4.72
N GLU A 505 -0.11 -23.26 4.23
CA GLU A 505 1.01 -22.33 4.45
C GLU A 505 0.76 -21.32 5.58
N CYS A 506 -0.32 -21.48 6.32
CA CYS A 506 -0.66 -20.61 7.44
C CYS A 506 0.34 -20.80 8.59
N TYR A 507 0.81 -19.71 9.21
CA TYR A 507 1.69 -19.80 10.39
C TYR A 507 1.12 -20.70 11.48
N PHE A 508 -0.19 -20.63 11.73
CA PHE A 508 -0.84 -21.45 12.75
C PHE A 508 -0.73 -22.96 12.52
N TYR A 509 -0.63 -23.40 11.26
CA TYR A 509 -0.62 -24.82 10.87
C TYR A 509 0.77 -25.33 10.49
N ARG A 510 1.64 -24.47 9.93
CA ARG A 510 3.03 -24.83 9.59
C ARG A 510 3.81 -25.40 10.77
N GLN A 511 3.49 -24.96 11.98
CA GLN A 511 4.14 -25.46 13.18
C GLN A 511 3.64 -26.82 13.65
N CYS A 512 2.57 -27.39 13.08
CA CYS A 512 1.99 -28.65 13.57
C CYS A 512 2.85 -29.90 13.25
N GLY A 513 3.88 -29.80 12.42
CA GLY A 513 4.63 -30.94 11.90
C GLY A 513 3.83 -31.73 10.85
N GLU A 514 4.46 -32.67 10.14
CA GLU A 514 3.77 -33.62 9.24
C GLU A 514 2.86 -34.54 10.05
N GLN A 515 1.70 -34.03 10.44
CA GLN A 515 0.53 -34.79 10.85
C GLN A 515 -0.68 -34.19 10.14
N ILE A 516 -0.70 -34.34 8.81
CA ILE A 516 -1.91 -34.37 7.99
C ILE A 516 -1.79 -35.56 7.05
#